data_AF-A0A2E8LI62-F1
#
_entry.id   AF-A0A2E8LI62-F1
#
_cell.length_a   1.000
_cell.length_b   1.000
_cell.length_c   1.000
_cell.angle_alpha   90.00
_cell.angle_beta   90.00
_cell.angle_gamma   90.00
#
_symmetry.space_group_name_H-M   'P 1'
#
loop_
_entity.id
_entity.type
_entity.pdbx_description
1 polymer ?
#
loop_
_entity_poly.entity_id
_entity_poly.type
_entity_poly.pdbx_seq_one_letter_code
_entity_poly.pdbx_strand_id
1 'polypeptide(L)'
;MLRRDATMTPPAPGTERLVRRLLDLADPRRPCLYGVSRRRRLARHPVDTVDQLVGWTAPSCWTAAALAAPATAIGPDGAEDIGLVHVVTRNGQGITGRRSAGHVDVLTDGTGPLDDLCHRIIGLGTPPPDTPARRFLDALWLDRVLAEALGRPLGAAGPCPDTVLELRPEAQGWPELRQSCAAGRLAIPGVGPTGAAWFDDGSFARWAVRSTPDPCEALADLAHLLRRS
;
A
#
# COMPACT_ATOMS: atom_id res chain seq x y z
N MET A 1 17.74 18.73 21.98
CA MET A 1 17.33 19.23 20.65
C MET A 1 15.84 18.97 20.49
N LEU A 2 15.04 20.03 20.56
CA LEU A 2 13.57 19.97 20.49
C LEU A 2 13.14 19.50 19.09
N ARG A 3 12.31 18.45 19.03
CA ARG A 3 11.56 18.07 17.83
C ARG A 3 10.80 19.30 17.36
N ARG A 4 11.02 19.73 16.12
CA ARG A 4 10.10 20.64 15.43
C ARG A 4 8.80 19.87 15.26
N ASP A 5 7.77 20.28 16.01
CA ASP A 5 6.40 19.94 15.71
C ASP A 5 6.14 20.28 14.24
N ALA A 6 5.83 19.25 13.45
CA ALA A 6 5.26 19.46 12.13
C ALA A 6 3.96 20.23 12.38
N THR A 7 3.94 21.51 12.02
CA THR A 7 2.75 22.35 12.07
C THR A 7 1.67 21.70 11.23
N MET A 8 0.76 21.00 11.91
CA MET A 8 -0.42 20.38 11.34
C MET A 8 -1.20 21.47 10.60
N THR A 9 -1.24 21.36 9.27
CA THR A 9 -2.10 22.23 8.49
C THR A 9 -3.50 21.62 8.57
N PRO A 10 -4.48 22.27 9.22
CA PRO A 10 -5.83 21.73 9.29
C PRO A 10 -6.36 21.52 7.86
N PRO A 11 -7.13 20.44 7.62
CA PRO A 11 -7.69 20.19 6.30
C PRO A 11 -8.49 21.42 5.86
N ALA A 12 -8.36 21.81 4.60
CA ALA A 12 -9.15 22.91 4.09
C ALA A 12 -10.65 22.58 4.29
N PRO A 13 -11.49 23.50 4.80
CA PRO A 13 -12.88 23.22 5.14
C PRO A 13 -13.73 22.70 3.96
N GLY A 14 -13.24 22.84 2.72
CA GLY A 14 -13.83 22.22 1.53
C GLY A 14 -13.59 20.70 1.43
N THR A 15 -12.45 20.21 1.89
CA THR A 15 -12.05 18.79 1.77
C THR A 15 -12.80 17.92 2.77
N GLU A 16 -12.99 18.40 4.02
CA GLU A 16 -13.80 17.68 5.01
C GLU A 16 -15.27 17.56 4.57
N ARG A 17 -15.85 18.65 4.05
CA ARG A 17 -17.21 18.62 3.48
C ARG A 17 -17.31 17.63 2.32
N LEU A 18 -16.26 17.50 1.51
CA LEU A 18 -16.22 16.52 0.42
C LEU A 18 -16.21 15.08 0.95
N VAL A 19 -15.41 14.77 1.96
CA VAL A 19 -15.38 13.44 2.61
C VAL A 19 -16.76 13.06 3.14
N ARG A 20 -17.37 13.94 3.95
CA ARG A 20 -18.69 13.69 4.54
C ARG A 20 -19.73 13.42 3.44
N ARG A 21 -19.75 14.25 2.40
CA ARG A 21 -20.65 14.07 1.25
C ARG A 21 -20.37 12.77 0.50
N LEU A 22 -19.10 12.39 0.33
CA LEU A 22 -18.75 11.13 -0.33
C LEU A 22 -19.13 9.93 0.52
N LEU A 23 -18.98 9.98 1.83
CA LEU A 23 -19.49 8.92 2.71
C LEU A 23 -21.01 8.78 2.55
N ASP A 24 -21.76 9.88 2.49
CA ASP A 24 -23.23 9.85 2.29
C ASP A 24 -23.64 9.25 0.95
N LEU A 25 -22.82 9.44 -0.10
CA LEU A 25 -23.12 8.99 -1.45
C LEU A 25 -22.49 7.63 -1.81
N ALA A 26 -21.41 7.25 -1.15
CA ALA A 26 -20.69 6.02 -1.42
C ALA A 26 -21.42 4.85 -0.76
N ASP A 27 -21.48 3.74 -1.49
CA ASP A 27 -21.78 2.45 -0.90
C ASP A 27 -20.45 1.78 -0.55
N PRO A 28 -19.97 1.85 0.70
CA PRO A 28 -18.68 1.31 1.08
C PRO A 28 -18.68 -0.22 1.11
N ARG A 29 -19.75 -0.91 0.71
CA ARG A 29 -19.77 -2.39 0.65
C ARG A 29 -18.92 -2.95 -0.49
N ARG A 30 -18.56 -2.13 -1.48
CA ARG A 30 -17.67 -2.52 -2.58
C ARG A 30 -16.63 -1.44 -2.84
N PRO A 31 -15.37 -1.81 -3.13
CA PRO A 31 -14.36 -0.85 -3.55
C PRO A 31 -14.83 -0.01 -4.75
N CYS A 32 -14.59 1.30 -4.68
CA CYS A 32 -14.97 2.20 -5.76
C CYS A 32 -14.08 3.43 -5.78
N LEU A 33 -13.58 3.76 -6.97
CA LEU A 33 -12.91 5.03 -7.24
C LEU A 33 -13.95 6.09 -7.59
N TYR A 34 -13.79 7.25 -6.99
CA TYR A 34 -14.59 8.44 -7.21
C TYR A 34 -13.70 9.58 -7.67
N GLY A 35 -14.08 10.19 -8.78
CA GLY A 35 -13.42 11.37 -9.32
C GLY A 35 -14.26 12.62 -9.12
N VAL A 36 -13.67 13.66 -8.53
CA VAL A 36 -14.34 14.95 -8.39
C VAL A 36 -13.78 15.88 -9.47
N SER A 37 -14.64 16.34 -10.38
CA SER A 37 -14.24 17.30 -11.43
C SER A 37 -14.33 18.75 -10.97
N ARG A 38 -13.68 19.67 -11.69
CA ARG A 38 -13.78 21.14 -11.49
C ARG A 38 -15.23 21.65 -11.44
N ARG A 39 -16.15 21.02 -12.18
CA ARG A 39 -17.58 21.35 -12.20
C ARG A 39 -18.37 20.67 -11.07
N ARG A 40 -17.69 20.10 -10.08
CA ARG A 40 -18.25 19.32 -8.96
C ARG A 40 -19.12 18.14 -9.40
N ARG A 41 -18.89 17.63 -10.61
CA ARG A 41 -19.48 16.35 -11.05
C ARG A 41 -18.65 15.21 -10.49
N LEU A 42 -19.35 14.20 -10.01
CA LEU A 42 -18.78 12.98 -9.47
C LEU A 42 -18.75 11.92 -10.57
N ALA A 43 -17.57 11.44 -10.92
CA ALA A 43 -17.39 10.24 -11.73
C ALA A 43 -17.26 9.04 -10.78
N ARG A 44 -17.87 7.91 -11.14
CA ARG A 44 -17.83 6.69 -10.35
C ARG A 44 -17.22 5.57 -11.19
N HIS A 45 -16.26 4.86 -10.62
CA HIS A 45 -15.57 3.73 -11.25
C HIS A 45 -15.49 2.58 -10.23
N PRO A 46 -16.47 1.65 -10.25
CA PRO A 46 -16.45 0.47 -9.39
C PRO A 46 -15.25 -0.42 -9.73
N VAL A 47 -14.67 -1.05 -8.71
CA VAL A 47 -13.58 -2.02 -8.84
C VAL A 47 -13.83 -3.20 -7.90
N ASP A 48 -13.27 -4.36 -8.22
CA ASP A 48 -13.39 -5.53 -7.33
C ASP A 48 -12.38 -5.43 -6.18
N THR A 49 -11.16 -4.98 -6.50
CA THR A 49 -10.09 -4.72 -5.53
C THR A 49 -9.42 -3.39 -5.85
N VAL A 50 -8.90 -2.71 -4.83
CA VAL A 50 -8.19 -1.43 -5.03
C VAL A 50 -6.89 -1.62 -5.82
N ASP A 51 -6.32 -2.82 -5.81
CA ASP A 51 -5.09 -3.16 -6.55
C ASP A 51 -5.31 -3.10 -8.08
N GLN A 52 -6.55 -3.23 -8.58
CA GLN A 52 -6.88 -3.04 -10.01
C GLN A 52 -6.63 -1.61 -10.51
N LEU A 53 -6.47 -0.64 -9.59
CA LEU A 53 -6.23 0.77 -9.93
C LEU A 53 -4.75 1.10 -10.13
N VAL A 54 -3.84 0.15 -9.90
CA VAL A 54 -2.43 0.32 -10.22
C VAL A 54 -2.28 0.53 -11.73
N GLY A 55 -1.61 1.62 -12.13
CA GLY A 55 -1.48 2.02 -13.54
C GLY A 55 -2.62 2.93 -14.03
N TRP A 56 -3.66 3.17 -13.23
CA TRP A 56 -4.77 4.03 -13.63
C TRP A 56 -4.39 5.52 -13.49
N THR A 57 -4.85 6.36 -14.42
CA THR A 57 -4.59 7.81 -14.36
C THR A 57 -5.86 8.60 -14.64
N ALA A 58 -6.14 9.54 -13.75
CA ALA A 58 -7.32 10.38 -13.82
C ALA A 58 -7.26 11.36 -15.00
N PRO A 59 -8.40 11.65 -15.63
CA PRO A 59 -8.52 12.81 -16.50
C PRO A 59 -8.03 14.10 -15.81
N SER A 60 -7.39 14.99 -16.56
CA SER A 60 -6.82 16.25 -16.05
C SER A 60 -7.86 17.21 -15.43
N CYS A 61 -9.15 16.99 -15.70
CA CYS A 61 -10.24 17.77 -15.13
C CYS A 61 -10.61 17.38 -13.70
N TRP A 62 -10.07 16.26 -13.18
CA TRP A 62 -10.27 15.83 -11.81
C TRP A 62 -9.44 16.69 -10.84
N THR A 63 -10.12 17.27 -9.85
CA THR A 63 -9.57 18.05 -8.76
C THR A 63 -9.29 17.22 -7.51
N ALA A 64 -9.89 16.03 -7.40
CA ALA A 64 -9.62 15.06 -6.34
C ALA A 64 -9.92 13.63 -6.83
N ALA A 65 -9.23 12.67 -6.25
CA ALA A 65 -9.58 11.25 -6.30
C ALA A 65 -9.97 10.79 -4.90
N ALA A 66 -10.93 9.89 -4.84
CA ALA A 66 -11.38 9.29 -3.60
C ALA A 66 -11.62 7.80 -3.76
N LEU A 67 -11.17 7.01 -2.80
CA LEU A 67 -11.40 5.58 -2.75
C LEU A 67 -12.34 5.28 -1.60
N ALA A 68 -13.50 4.71 -1.93
CA ALA A 68 -14.38 4.10 -0.96
C ALA A 68 -14.11 2.60 -0.92
N ALA A 69 -14.01 2.01 0.27
CA ALA A 69 -13.83 0.57 0.44
C ALA A 69 -14.40 0.09 1.78
N PRO A 70 -14.84 -1.17 1.87
CA PRO A 70 -15.12 -1.79 3.16
C PRO A 70 -13.79 -2.02 3.88
N ALA A 71 -13.80 -1.91 5.20
CA ALA A 71 -12.65 -2.20 6.03
C ALA A 71 -13.10 -2.72 7.40
N THR A 72 -12.15 -3.27 8.15
CA THR A 72 -12.39 -3.70 9.53
C THR A 72 -11.53 -2.85 10.45
N ALA A 73 -12.17 -2.16 11.38
CA ALA A 73 -11.49 -1.48 12.48
C ALA A 73 -11.16 -2.51 13.57
N ILE A 74 -9.91 -2.56 14.01
CA ILE A 74 -9.49 -3.40 15.14
C ILE A 74 -9.20 -2.47 16.32
N GLY A 75 -9.99 -2.62 17.38
CA GLY A 75 -9.87 -1.84 18.60
C GLY A 75 -9.81 -2.73 19.85
N PRO A 76 -9.67 -2.12 21.04
CA PRO A 76 -9.69 -2.85 22.31
C PRO A 76 -11.00 -3.62 22.54
N ASP A 77 -12.10 -3.14 21.98
CA ASP A 77 -13.43 -3.75 22.10
C ASP A 77 -13.71 -4.83 21.04
N GLY A 78 -12.71 -5.15 20.20
CA GLY A 78 -12.79 -6.16 19.15
C GLY A 78 -12.74 -5.58 17.73
N ALA A 79 -13.21 -6.39 16.78
CA ALA A 79 -13.25 -6.06 15.36
C ALA A 79 -14.63 -5.52 14.96
N GLU A 80 -14.65 -4.43 14.21
CA GLU A 80 -15.88 -3.81 13.69
C GLU A 80 -15.78 -3.57 12.19
N ASP A 81 -16.80 -3.98 11.43
CA ASP A 81 -16.90 -3.65 10.01
C ASP A 81 -17.28 -2.17 9.82
N ILE A 82 -16.45 -1.46 9.07
CA ILE A 82 -16.57 -0.03 8.81
C ILE A 82 -16.53 0.28 7.31
N GLY A 83 -17.11 1.42 6.95
CA GLY A 83 -16.91 2.01 5.62
C GLY A 83 -15.82 3.07 5.67
N LEU A 84 -14.82 2.98 4.79
CA LEU A 84 -13.79 4.01 4.65
C LEU A 84 -13.95 4.75 3.33
N VAL A 85 -13.74 6.06 3.38
CA VAL A 85 -13.52 6.91 2.19
C VAL A 85 -12.24 7.69 2.41
N HIS A 86 -11.24 7.44 1.59
CA HIS A 86 -10.00 8.22 1.58
C HIS A 86 -9.98 9.14 0.36
N VAL A 87 -9.73 10.44 0.57
CA VAL A 87 -9.76 11.47 -0.47
C VAL A 87 -8.42 12.19 -0.52
N VAL A 88 -7.84 12.30 -1.71
CA VAL A 88 -6.69 13.17 -1.98
C VAL A 88 -7.09 14.21 -3.00
N THR A 89 -6.82 15.48 -2.71
CA THR A 89 -7.05 16.57 -3.67
C THR A 89 -5.77 16.96 -4.39
N ARG A 90 -5.89 17.68 -5.51
CA ARG A 90 -4.76 18.13 -6.35
C ARG A 90 -3.73 19.00 -5.62
N ASN A 91 -4.05 19.54 -4.45
CA ASN A 91 -3.08 20.26 -3.61
C ASN A 91 -2.24 19.33 -2.70
N GLY A 92 -2.43 18.01 -2.79
CA GLY A 92 -1.74 17.02 -1.96
C GLY A 92 -2.36 16.76 -0.59
N GLN A 93 -3.48 17.41 -0.25
CA GLN A 93 -4.17 17.14 1.01
C GLN A 93 -4.96 15.83 0.93
N GLY A 94 -4.55 14.87 1.75
CA GLY A 94 -5.23 13.61 2.03
C GLY A 94 -6.10 13.69 3.28
N ILE A 95 -7.27 13.06 3.26
CA ILE A 95 -8.16 12.95 4.41
C ILE A 95 -8.98 11.67 4.32
N THR A 96 -9.17 11.02 5.47
CA THR A 96 -9.94 9.78 5.54
C THR A 96 -11.19 10.02 6.37
N GLY A 97 -12.33 9.58 5.87
CA GLY A 97 -13.55 9.46 6.64
C GLY A 97 -13.82 7.99 6.95
N ARG A 98 -14.23 7.70 8.18
CA ARG A 98 -14.77 6.40 8.56
C ARG A 98 -16.25 6.53 8.92
N ARG A 99 -17.05 5.54 8.52
CA ARG A 99 -18.43 5.36 8.97
C ARG A 99 -18.52 4.07 9.80
N SER A 100 -18.97 4.22 11.04
CA SER A 100 -19.19 3.15 12.03
C SER A 100 -20.50 3.46 12.77
N ALA A 101 -21.39 2.46 12.92
CA ALA A 101 -22.66 2.58 13.68
C ALA A 101 -23.51 3.87 13.42
N GLY A 102 -23.45 4.44 12.21
CA GLY A 102 -24.14 5.69 11.85
C GLY A 102 -23.40 6.98 12.22
N HIS A 103 -22.25 6.90 12.89
CA HIS A 103 -21.33 8.00 13.13
C HIS A 103 -20.32 8.15 11.99
N VAL A 104 -19.87 9.38 11.75
CA VAL A 104 -18.83 9.71 10.77
C VAL A 104 -17.70 10.42 11.49
N ASP A 105 -16.54 9.77 11.54
CA ASP A 105 -15.31 10.38 12.01
C ASP A 105 -14.40 10.74 10.84
N VAL A 106 -13.67 11.83 11.04
CA VAL A 106 -12.65 12.28 10.09
C VAL A 106 -11.28 12.05 10.72
N LEU A 107 -10.47 11.28 10.01
CA LEU A 107 -9.10 10.95 10.35
C LEU A 107 -8.17 11.74 9.42
N THR A 108 -7.11 12.29 9.99
CA THR A 108 -6.06 13.03 9.27
C THR A 108 -4.76 12.23 9.29
N ASP A 109 -3.81 12.60 8.43
CA ASP A 109 -2.47 12.01 8.36
C ASP A 109 -2.43 10.49 8.06
N GLY A 110 -3.50 9.96 7.46
CA GLY A 110 -3.53 8.58 6.99
C GLY A 110 -2.55 8.39 5.82
N THR A 111 -1.58 7.50 6.00
CA THR A 111 -0.65 7.07 4.94
C THR A 111 -0.90 5.60 4.59
N GLY A 112 -0.43 5.16 3.42
CA GLY A 112 -0.48 3.76 3.01
C GLY A 112 -1.03 3.55 1.60
N PRO A 113 -1.39 2.31 1.23
CA PRO A 113 -1.72 1.94 -0.15
C PRO A 113 -2.86 2.74 -0.78
N LEU A 114 -3.90 3.09 -0.02
CA LEU A 114 -5.02 3.90 -0.52
C LEU A 114 -4.59 5.35 -0.81
N ASP A 115 -3.76 5.93 0.07
CA ASP A 115 -3.22 7.27 -0.11
C ASP A 115 -2.27 7.32 -1.31
N ASP A 116 -1.43 6.29 -1.47
CA ASP A 116 -0.56 6.12 -2.63
C ASP A 116 -1.37 6.06 -3.93
N LEU A 117 -2.40 5.20 -3.99
CA LEU A 117 -3.26 5.11 -5.18
C LEU A 117 -3.90 6.45 -5.49
N CYS A 118 -4.51 7.11 -4.51
CA CYS A 118 -5.17 8.39 -4.72
C CYS A 118 -4.19 9.45 -5.24
N HIS A 119 -2.99 9.58 -4.67
CA HIS A 119 -1.94 10.48 -5.14
C HIS A 119 -1.53 10.17 -6.58
N ARG A 120 -1.14 8.92 -6.86
CA ARG A 120 -0.64 8.50 -8.18
C ARG A 120 -1.71 8.62 -9.27
N ILE A 121 -2.96 8.30 -8.95
CA ILE A 121 -4.11 8.42 -9.86
C ILE A 121 -4.28 9.87 -10.36
N ILE A 122 -4.13 10.87 -9.48
CA ILE A 122 -4.18 12.29 -9.89
C ILE A 122 -2.81 12.85 -10.24
N GLY A 123 -1.80 12.01 -10.46
CA GLY A 123 -0.47 12.41 -10.93
C GLY A 123 0.35 13.21 -9.90
N LEU A 124 0.11 13.02 -8.61
CA LEU A 124 0.95 13.56 -7.54
C LEU A 124 2.03 12.55 -7.13
N GLY A 125 3.13 13.08 -6.59
CA GLY A 125 4.13 12.27 -5.91
C GLY A 125 3.64 11.85 -4.52
N THR A 126 4.22 10.78 -3.99
CA THR A 126 3.95 10.29 -2.63
C THR A 126 5.10 10.61 -1.66
N PRO A 127 4.87 10.55 -0.34
CA PRO A 127 5.94 10.73 0.64
C PRO A 127 7.07 9.70 0.43
N PRO A 128 8.34 10.08 0.68
CA PRO A 128 9.48 9.20 0.48
C PRO A 128 9.37 7.93 1.33
N PRO A 129 10.11 6.86 0.99
CA PRO A 129 10.16 5.65 1.79
C PRO A 129 10.58 5.93 3.23
N ASP A 130 9.83 5.36 4.18
CA ASP A 130 10.11 5.41 5.62
C ASP A 130 10.95 4.21 6.10
N THR A 131 10.90 3.12 5.35
CA THR A 131 11.62 1.88 5.63
C THR A 131 12.92 1.83 4.82
N PRO A 132 14.07 1.51 5.44
CA PRO A 132 15.32 1.29 4.69
C PRO A 132 15.19 0.12 3.71
N ALA A 133 15.63 0.30 2.46
CA ALA A 133 15.61 -0.75 1.43
C ALA A 133 16.28 -2.06 1.89
N ARG A 134 17.33 -1.95 2.73
CA ARG A 134 18.02 -3.11 3.28
C ARG A 134 17.11 -4.02 4.12
N ARG A 135 16.20 -3.45 4.92
CA ARG A 135 15.24 -4.25 5.71
C ARG A 135 14.33 -5.06 4.80
N PHE A 136 13.83 -4.45 3.73
CA PHE A 136 13.04 -5.14 2.73
C PHE A 136 13.85 -6.24 2.03
N LEU A 137 15.10 -5.97 1.65
CA LEU A 137 15.95 -6.97 1.00
C LEU A 137 16.27 -8.18 1.89
N ASP A 138 16.49 -7.96 3.19
CA ASP A 138 16.69 -9.04 4.14
C ASP A 138 15.42 -9.91 4.28
N ALA A 139 14.24 -9.29 4.30
CA ALA A 139 12.96 -10.01 4.35
C ALA A 139 12.66 -10.76 3.04
N LEU A 140 12.93 -10.14 1.88
CA LEU A 140 12.80 -10.77 0.56
C LEU A 140 13.76 -11.96 0.40
N TRP A 141 14.96 -11.87 0.97
CA TRP A 141 15.91 -12.99 0.98
C TRP A 141 15.38 -14.16 1.80
N LEU A 142 14.85 -13.92 3.00
CA LEU A 142 14.24 -14.97 3.83
C LEU A 142 13.05 -15.63 3.13
N ASP A 143 12.18 -14.85 2.49
CA ASP A 143 11.06 -15.35 1.70
C ASP A 143 11.51 -16.29 0.57
N ARG A 144 12.58 -15.92 -0.16
CA ARG A 144 13.17 -16.78 -1.21
C ARG A 144 13.77 -18.07 -0.65
N VAL A 145 14.44 -18.01 0.49
CA VAL A 145 14.99 -19.20 1.16
C VAL A 145 13.85 -20.13 1.63
N LEU A 146 12.78 -19.56 2.17
CA LEU A 146 11.59 -20.31 2.56
C LEU A 146 10.92 -20.97 1.35
N ALA A 147 10.76 -20.25 0.24
CA ALA A 147 10.22 -20.78 -1.01
C ALA A 147 11.08 -21.92 -1.58
N GLU A 148 12.40 -21.77 -1.56
CA GLU A 148 13.35 -22.82 -1.96
C GLU A 148 13.24 -24.06 -1.06
N ALA A 149 13.08 -23.88 0.24
CA ALA A 149 12.91 -24.98 1.18
C ALA A 149 11.57 -25.72 0.98
N LEU A 150 10.48 -24.98 0.71
CA LEU A 150 9.15 -25.51 0.42
C LEU A 150 9.07 -26.22 -0.93
N GLY A 151 9.86 -25.81 -1.91
CA GLY A 151 9.90 -26.43 -3.25
C GLY A 151 10.54 -27.82 -3.28
N ARG A 152 11.11 -28.29 -2.17
CA ARG A 152 11.83 -29.56 -2.08
C ARG A 152 10.92 -30.73 -1.72
N PRO A 153 11.31 -31.97 -2.09
CA PRO A 153 10.60 -33.16 -1.62
C PRO A 153 10.55 -33.24 -0.10
N LEU A 154 9.41 -33.68 0.45
CA LEU A 154 9.26 -33.91 1.89
C LEU A 154 10.32 -34.90 2.39
N GLY A 155 11.01 -34.53 3.47
CA GLY A 155 12.11 -35.33 4.06
C GLY A 155 13.47 -35.17 3.38
N ALA A 156 13.59 -34.31 2.36
CA ALA A 156 14.90 -33.91 1.83
C ALA A 156 15.60 -32.94 2.81
N ALA A 157 16.93 -32.98 2.83
CA ALA A 157 17.73 -32.02 3.59
C ALA A 157 17.44 -30.57 3.16
N GLY A 158 17.58 -29.65 4.12
CA GLY A 158 17.45 -28.21 3.88
C GLY A 158 18.38 -27.66 2.79
N PRO A 159 18.15 -26.41 2.33
CA PRO A 159 19.01 -25.76 1.35
C PRO A 159 20.45 -25.70 1.82
N CYS A 160 21.37 -26.06 0.92
CA CYS A 160 22.79 -25.97 1.24
C CYS A 160 23.16 -24.49 1.41
N PRO A 161 24.18 -24.17 2.22
CA PRO A 161 24.57 -22.78 2.49
C PRO A 161 24.85 -21.96 1.23
N ASP A 162 25.44 -22.56 0.21
CA ASP A 162 25.77 -21.86 -1.04
C ASP A 162 24.51 -21.40 -1.78
N THR A 163 23.50 -22.27 -1.92
CA THR A 163 22.18 -21.89 -2.48
C THR A 163 21.53 -20.77 -1.66
N VAL A 164 21.60 -20.85 -0.33
CA VAL A 164 21.06 -19.80 0.54
C VAL A 164 21.74 -18.45 0.29
N LEU A 165 23.06 -18.44 0.11
CA LEU A 165 23.82 -17.21 -0.19
C LEU A 165 23.50 -16.65 -1.59
N GLU A 166 23.34 -17.51 -2.60
CA GLU A 166 23.00 -17.12 -3.97
C GLU A 166 21.62 -16.46 -4.11
N LEU A 167 20.66 -16.84 -3.26
CA LEU A 167 19.31 -16.26 -3.26
C LEU A 167 19.28 -14.80 -2.77
N ARG A 168 20.37 -14.33 -2.16
CA ARG A 168 20.44 -12.99 -1.59
C ARG A 168 20.45 -11.93 -2.70
N PRO A 169 19.48 -10.99 -2.69
CA PRO A 169 19.49 -9.91 -3.65
C PRO A 169 20.67 -8.97 -3.43
N GLU A 170 21.14 -8.34 -4.51
CA GLU A 170 22.17 -7.31 -4.44
C GLU A 170 21.74 -6.15 -3.55
N ALA A 171 22.71 -5.53 -2.86
CA ALA A 171 22.45 -4.36 -2.04
C ALA A 171 22.13 -3.15 -2.94
N GLN A 172 20.89 -2.68 -2.87
CA GLN A 172 20.35 -1.62 -3.73
C GLN A 172 19.47 -0.67 -2.91
N GLY A 173 19.36 0.58 -3.36
CA GLY A 173 18.39 1.55 -2.83
C GLY A 173 17.01 1.35 -3.46
N TRP A 174 15.99 2.04 -2.92
CA TRP A 174 14.64 1.97 -3.44
C TRP A 174 14.51 2.35 -4.93
N PRO A 175 15.18 3.40 -5.43
CA PRO A 175 15.12 3.75 -6.85
C PRO A 175 15.63 2.61 -7.75
N GLU A 176 16.74 1.97 -7.39
CA GLU A 176 17.35 0.89 -8.15
C GLU A 176 16.48 -0.38 -8.13
N LEU A 177 15.89 -0.69 -6.97
CA LEU A 177 14.94 -1.80 -6.82
C LEU A 177 13.70 -1.60 -7.69
N ARG A 178 13.13 -0.39 -7.68
CA ARG A 178 11.97 -0.05 -8.50
C ARG A 178 12.30 -0.18 -9.99
N GLN A 179 13.43 0.36 -10.43
CA GLN A 179 13.87 0.27 -11.82
C GLN A 179 14.12 -1.18 -12.27
N SER A 180 14.74 -2.00 -11.40
CA SER A 180 14.97 -3.42 -11.70
C SER A 180 13.67 -4.21 -11.78
N CYS A 181 12.70 -3.91 -10.91
CA CYS A 181 11.37 -4.51 -10.97
C CYS A 181 10.60 -4.06 -12.23
N ALA A 182 10.61 -2.77 -12.54
CA ALA A 182 9.98 -2.22 -13.74
C ALA A 182 10.56 -2.81 -15.04
N ALA A 183 11.86 -3.13 -15.04
CA ALA A 183 12.52 -3.79 -16.16
C ALA A 183 12.36 -5.32 -16.18
N GLY A 184 11.62 -5.91 -15.21
CA GLY A 184 11.43 -7.35 -15.10
C GLY A 184 12.68 -8.14 -14.67
N ARG A 185 13.74 -7.45 -14.20
CA ARG A 185 14.98 -8.09 -13.71
C ARG A 185 14.91 -8.52 -12.25
N LEU A 186 13.94 -7.99 -11.50
CA LEU A 186 13.73 -8.32 -10.11
C LEU A 186 12.24 -8.59 -9.85
N ALA A 187 11.91 -9.81 -9.45
CA ALA A 187 10.57 -10.14 -9.00
C ALA A 187 10.35 -9.63 -7.57
N ILE A 188 9.25 -8.90 -7.38
CA ILE A 188 8.79 -8.39 -6.09
C ILE A 188 7.38 -8.97 -5.85
N PRO A 189 7.14 -9.69 -4.73
CA PRO A 189 5.81 -10.19 -4.41
C PRO A 189 4.77 -9.06 -4.45
N GLY A 190 3.64 -9.30 -5.11
CA GLY A 190 2.52 -8.35 -5.19
C GLY A 190 2.74 -7.11 -6.08
N VAL A 191 3.93 -6.90 -6.65
CA VAL A 191 4.22 -5.74 -7.52
C VAL A 191 4.77 -6.21 -8.87
N GLY A 192 3.96 -6.09 -9.91
CA GLY A 192 4.38 -6.39 -11.29
C GLY A 192 5.18 -5.26 -11.95
N PRO A 193 5.87 -5.53 -13.08
CA PRO A 193 6.72 -4.55 -13.77
C PRO A 193 6.00 -3.24 -14.15
N THR A 194 4.79 -3.35 -14.72
CA THR A 194 3.97 -2.17 -15.07
C THR A 194 3.60 -1.34 -13.84
N GLY A 195 3.31 -2.00 -12.72
CA GLY A 195 3.04 -1.33 -11.44
C GLY A 195 4.27 -0.59 -10.93
N ALA A 196 5.43 -1.25 -10.91
CA ALA A 196 6.69 -0.62 -10.52
C ALA A 196 7.08 0.58 -11.39
N ALA A 197 6.78 0.53 -12.70
CA ALA A 197 6.98 1.67 -13.60
C ALA A 197 6.04 2.85 -13.31
N TRP A 198 4.83 2.56 -12.83
CA TRP A 198 3.81 3.55 -12.51
C TRP A 198 3.99 4.20 -11.13
N PHE A 199 4.48 3.45 -10.14
CA PHE A 199 4.81 3.96 -8.83
C PHE A 199 6.01 4.92 -8.85
N ASP A 200 6.03 5.85 -7.90
CA ASP A 200 7.28 6.52 -7.49
C ASP A 200 7.98 5.71 -6.40
N ASP A 201 9.16 6.15 -5.96
CA ASP A 201 9.97 5.37 -5.01
C ASP A 201 9.26 5.16 -3.67
N GLY A 202 8.49 6.15 -3.19
CA GLY A 202 7.75 6.10 -1.94
C GLY A 202 6.61 5.08 -1.96
N SER A 203 5.75 5.17 -2.98
CA SER A 203 4.64 4.23 -3.17
C SER A 203 5.14 2.83 -3.49
N PHE A 204 6.17 2.70 -4.32
CA PHE A 204 6.79 1.39 -4.60
C PHE A 204 7.29 0.72 -3.31
N ALA A 205 7.99 1.45 -2.44
CA ALA A 205 8.50 0.90 -1.20
C ALA A 205 7.39 0.38 -0.27
N ARG A 206 6.34 1.17 -0.05
CA ARG A 206 5.21 0.76 0.80
C ARG A 206 4.47 -0.45 0.24
N TRP A 207 4.28 -0.50 -1.07
CA TRP A 207 3.62 -1.63 -1.74
C TRP A 207 4.48 -2.90 -1.72
N ALA A 208 5.79 -2.79 -1.94
CA ALA A 208 6.71 -3.92 -1.84
C ALA A 208 6.74 -4.50 -0.42
N VAL A 209 6.85 -3.63 0.60
CA VAL A 209 6.87 -4.06 2.01
C VAL A 209 5.55 -4.70 2.43
N ARG A 210 4.40 -4.16 2.00
CA ARG A 210 3.05 -4.71 2.30
C ARG A 210 2.92 -6.19 1.94
N SER A 211 3.56 -6.61 0.85
CA SER A 211 3.45 -7.98 0.33
C SER A 211 4.54 -8.92 0.84
N THR A 212 5.46 -8.43 1.67
CA THR A 212 6.54 -9.24 2.24
C THR A 212 6.09 -9.83 3.57
N PRO A 213 6.31 -11.13 3.83
CA PRO A 213 5.98 -11.72 5.13
C PRO A 213 6.79 -11.08 6.26
N ASP A 214 6.27 -11.15 7.49
CA ASP A 214 7.02 -10.73 8.66
C ASP A 214 8.28 -11.62 8.82
N PRO A 215 9.48 -11.04 9.01
CA PRO A 215 10.71 -11.83 9.11
C PRO A 215 10.72 -12.84 10.25
N CYS A 216 10.05 -12.56 11.37
CA CYS A 216 9.99 -13.49 12.50
C CYS A 216 9.07 -14.68 12.18
N GLU A 217 7.94 -14.43 11.51
CA GLU A 217 7.05 -15.49 11.03
C GLU A 217 7.75 -16.37 10.00
N ALA A 218 8.39 -15.77 8.99
CA ALA A 218 9.14 -16.50 7.97
C ALA A 218 10.28 -17.35 8.57
N LEU A 219 10.99 -16.82 9.58
CA LEU A 219 12.03 -17.57 10.28
C LEU A 219 11.47 -18.72 11.12
N ALA A 220 10.33 -18.52 11.78
CA ALA A 220 9.66 -19.56 12.55
C ALA A 220 9.21 -20.71 11.64
N ASP A 221 8.61 -20.40 10.49
CA ASP A 221 8.19 -21.37 9.49
C ASP A 221 9.38 -22.14 8.91
N LEU A 222 10.46 -21.44 8.56
CA LEU A 222 11.69 -22.06 8.08
C LEU A 222 12.29 -23.00 9.14
N ALA A 223 12.38 -22.56 10.41
CA ALA A 223 12.89 -23.38 11.50
C ALA A 223 12.04 -24.63 11.73
N HIS A 224 10.72 -24.53 11.59
CA HIS A 224 9.81 -25.67 11.71
C HIS A 224 10.00 -26.67 10.55
N LEU A 225 10.16 -26.17 9.33
CA LEU A 225 10.37 -26.99 8.14
C LEU A 225 11.70 -27.78 8.23
N LEU A 226 12.78 -27.11 8.65
CA LEU A 226 14.11 -27.73 8.76
C LEU A 226 14.26 -28.70 9.95
N ARG A 227 13.36 -28.65 10.93
CA ARG A 227 13.31 -29.65 12.02
C ARG A 227 12.62 -30.95 11.60
N ARG A 228 11.85 -30.92 10.51
CA ARG A 228 11.07 -32.07 10.00
C ARG A 228 11.75 -32.81 8.86
N SER A 229 12.85 -32.28 8.33
CA SER A 229 13.79 -32.93 7.40
C SER A 229 14.87 -33.69 8.16
#